data_AF-A0A7C2QIB0-F1
#
_entry.id   AF-A0A7C2QIB0-F1
#
_cell.length_a   1.000
_cell.length_b   1.000
_cell.length_c   1.000
_cell.angle_alpha   90.00
_cell.angle_beta   90.00
_cell.angle_gamma   90.00
#
_symmetry.space_group_name_H-M   'P 1'
#
loop_
_entity.id
_entity.type
_entity.pdbx_description
1 polymer ?
#
loop_
_entity_poly.entity_id
_entity_poly.type
_entity_poly.pdbx_seq_one_letter_code
_entity_poly.pdbx_strand_id
1 'polypeptide(L)' 'MSNPTIELSKNQKINALVQFPPKELKEIIDTLLKQKAFVPPSLEEITEEASKIVQREGLDPEIVYEARKWARSKK' A
#
# COMPACT_ATOMS: atom_id res chain seq x y z
N MET A 1 -22.65 16.49 23.97
CA MET A 1 -21.21 16.74 24.14
C MET A 1 -20.54 16.42 22.82
N SER A 2 -19.95 17.42 22.17
CA SER A 2 -19.27 17.29 20.88
C SER A 2 -17.93 16.61 21.13
N ASN A 3 -17.73 15.37 20.67
CA ASN A 3 -16.40 14.77 20.63
C ASN A 3 -15.56 15.63 19.68
N PRO A 4 -14.51 16.33 20.16
CA PRO A 4 -13.60 17.02 19.26
C PRO A 4 -12.75 15.93 18.60
N THR A 5 -13.22 15.40 17.47
CA THR A 5 -12.40 14.52 16.64
C THR A 5 -11.27 15.38 16.12
N ILE A 6 -10.09 15.25 16.73
CA ILE A 6 -8.87 15.91 16.25
C ILE A 6 -8.55 15.28 14.90
N GLU A 7 -8.91 15.96 13.82
CA GLU A 7 -8.55 15.53 12.48
C GLU A 7 -7.07 15.79 12.25
N LEU A 8 -6.27 14.73 12.33
CA LEU A 8 -4.85 14.81 11.99
C LEU A 8 -4.68 15.01 10.49
N SER A 9 -3.84 15.99 10.12
CA SER A 9 -3.42 16.19 8.73
C SER A 9 -2.65 14.97 8.19
N LYS A 10 -2.59 14.82 6.87
CA LYS A 10 -1.87 13.72 6.21
C LYS A 10 -0.41 13.64 6.64
N ASN A 11 0.27 14.79 6.76
CA ASN A 11 1.66 14.85 7.18
C ASN A 11 1.86 14.45 8.64
N GLN A 12 0.94 14.82 9.54
CA GLN A 12 0.99 14.39 10.95
C GLN A 12 0.81 12.87 11.07
N LYS A 13 -0.10 12.29 10.29
CA LYS A 13 -0.28 10.83 10.23
C LYS A 13 0.98 10.11 9.74
N ILE A 14 1.61 10.61 8.67
CA ILE A 14 2.84 10.03 8.13
C ILE A 14 3.98 10.15 9.14
N ASN A 15 4.19 11.33 9.75
CA ASN A 15 5.24 11.53 10.73
C ASN A 15 5.08 10.62 11.95
N ALA A 16 3.85 10.37 12.39
CA ALA A 16 3.58 9.41 13.47
C ALA A 16 3.93 7.98 13.05
N LEU A 17 3.57 7.57 11.83
CA LEU A 17 3.88 6.22 11.32
C LEU A 17 5.39 6.00 11.12
N VAL A 18 6.14 7.01 10.68
CA VAL A 18 7.60 6.91 10.47
C VAL A 18 8.38 6.62 11.76
N GLN A 19 7.81 6.94 12.93
CA GLN A 19 8.45 6.64 14.22
C GLN A 19 8.46 5.15 14.57
N PHE A 20 7.61 4.34 13.91
CA PHE A 20 7.50 2.91 14.22
C PHE A 20 8.53 2.09 13.44
N PRO A 21 9.16 1.08 14.07
CA PRO A 21 9.97 0.10 13.36
C PRO A 21 9.16 -0.63 12.26
N PRO A 22 9.81 -1.10 11.17
CA PRO A 22 9.13 -1.79 10.07
C PRO A 22 8.26 -2.97 10.49
N LYS A 23 8.70 -3.71 11.53
CA LYS A 23 7.95 -4.85 12.08
C LYS A 23 6.65 -4.41 12.74
N GLU A 24 6.67 -3.34 13.53
CA GLU A 24 5.50 -2.81 14.22
C GLU A 24 4.51 -2.17 13.24
N LEU A 25 5.03 -1.47 12.21
CA LEU A 25 4.19 -0.97 11.11
C LEU A 25 3.42 -2.10 10.42
N LYS A 26 4.09 -3.22 10.14
CA LYS A 26 3.43 -4.39 9.56
C LYS A 26 2.32 -4.91 10.47
N GLU A 27 2.57 -5.02 11.77
CA GLU A 27 1.56 -5.50 12.74
C GLU A 27 0.35 -4.55 12.83
N ILE A 28 0.57 -3.24 12.78
CA ILE A 28 -0.51 -2.23 12.75
C ILE A 28 -1.35 -2.39 11.49
N ILE A 29 -0.71 -2.48 10.31
CA ILE A 29 -1.41 -2.67 9.03
C ILE A 29 -2.18 -3.98 9.02
N ASP A 30 -1.57 -5.08 9.45
CA ASP A 30 -2.20 -6.41 9.54
C ASP A 30 -3.43 -6.37 10.47
N THR A 31 -3.35 -5.61 11.57
CA THR A 31 -4.47 -5.45 12.51
C THR A 31 -5.61 -4.63 11.89
N LEU A 32 -5.31 -3.54 11.19
CA LEU A 32 -6.32 -2.73 10.48
C LEU A 32 -7.05 -3.54 9.40
N LEU A 33 -6.31 -4.40 8.67
CA LEU A 33 -6.87 -5.34 7.70
C LEU A 33 -7.80 -6.36 8.38
N LYS A 34 -7.37 -6.95 9.50
CA LYS A 34 -8.18 -7.91 10.27
C LYS A 34 -9.47 -7.28 10.84
N GLN A 35 -9.41 -6.02 11.23
CA GLN A 35 -10.57 -5.28 11.74
C GLN A 35 -11.58 -4.91 10.63
N LYS A 36 -11.31 -5.26 9.35
CA LYS A 36 -12.10 -4.85 8.18
C LYS A 36 -12.25 -3.33 8.04
N ALA A 37 -11.42 -2.56 8.75
CA ALA A 37 -11.33 -1.10 8.61
C ALA A 37 -10.69 -0.71 7.27
N PHE A 38 -10.04 -1.67 6.62
CA PHE A 38 -9.51 -1.58 5.27
C PHE A 38 -9.82 -2.87 4.52
N VAL A 39 -10.47 -2.75 3.36
CA VAL A 39 -10.66 -3.88 2.44
C VAL A 39 -9.45 -3.88 1.51
N PRO A 40 -8.62 -4.93 1.50
CA PRO A 40 -7.51 -5.00 0.56
C PRO A 40 -8.06 -4.97 -0.87
N PRO A 41 -7.37 -4.29 -1.81
CA PRO A 41 -7.79 -4.29 -3.20
C PRO A 41 -7.76 -5.72 -3.75
N SER A 42 -8.72 -6.02 -4.61
CA SER A 42 -8.78 -7.26 -5.38
C SER A 42 -7.58 -7.37 -6.32
N LEU A 43 -7.28 -8.60 -6.75
CA LEU A 43 -6.23 -8.84 -7.75
C LEU A 43 -6.49 -8.07 -9.05
N GLU A 44 -7.75 -7.88 -9.40
CA GLU A 44 -8.18 -7.11 -10.57
C GLU A 44 -7.82 -5.63 -10.42
N GLU A 45 -8.18 -5.02 -9.30
CA GLU A 45 -7.83 -3.62 -8.99
C GLU A 45 -6.31 -3.39 -8.95
N ILE A 46 -5.56 -4.33 -8.36
CA ILE A 46 -4.09 -4.28 -8.35
C ILE A 46 -3.53 -4.33 -9.77
N THR A 47 -4.08 -5.22 -10.62
CA THR A 47 -3.62 -5.41 -12.00
C THR A 47 -3.94 -4.20 -12.88
N GLU A 48 -5.13 -3.61 -12.70
CA GLU A 48 -5.55 -2.42 -13.41
C GLU A 48 -4.65 -1.22 -13.07
N GLU A 49 -4.39 -0.98 -11.78
CA GLU A 49 -3.55 0.13 -11.35
C GLU A 49 -2.10 -0.05 -11.80
N ALA A 50 -1.56 -1.27 -11.71
CA ALA A 50 -0.23 -1.57 -12.24
C ALA A 50 -0.13 -1.31 -13.75
N SER A 51 -1.18 -1.68 -14.51
CA SER A 51 -1.23 -1.43 -15.96
C SER A 51 -1.29 0.06 -16.29
N LYS A 52 -2.06 0.84 -15.53
CA LYS A 52 -2.10 2.31 -15.65
C LYS A 52 -0.74 2.93 -15.39
N ILE A 53 0.00 2.47 -14.37
CA ILE A 53 1.34 2.96 -14.07
C ILE A 53 2.31 2.64 -15.22
N VAL A 54 2.31 1.41 -15.72
CA VAL A 54 3.16 1.01 -16.86
C VAL A 54 2.91 1.90 -18.08
N GLN A 55 1.64 2.17 -18.39
CA GLN A 55 1.27 3.05 -19.51
C GLN A 55 1.65 4.51 -19.26
N ARG A 56 1.39 5.04 -18.06
CA ARG A 56 1.64 6.44 -17.70
C ARG A 56 3.13 6.76 -17.69
N GLU A 57 3.94 5.87 -17.11
CA GLU A 57 5.39 6.04 -16.99
C GLU A 57 6.13 5.57 -18.25
N GLY A 58 5.43 4.97 -19.22
CA GLY A 58 6.02 4.45 -20.45
C GLY A 58 7.08 3.38 -20.19
N LEU A 59 6.84 2.50 -19.21
CA LEU A 59 7.82 1.49 -18.82
C LEU A 59 8.04 0.49 -19.96
N ASP A 60 9.32 0.20 -20.22
CA ASP A 60 9.71 -0.79 -21.21
C ASP A 60 9.13 -2.17 -20.84
N PRO A 61 8.56 -2.91 -21.81
CA PRO A 61 8.11 -4.29 -21.62
C PRO A 61 9.13 -5.19 -20.91
N GLU A 62 10.43 -4.98 -21.10
CA GLU A 62 11.50 -5.74 -20.45
C GLU A 62 11.52 -5.52 -18.93
N ILE A 63 11.28 -4.28 -18.47
CA ILE A 63 11.20 -3.94 -17.03
C ILE A 63 10.01 -4.66 -16.39
N VAL A 64 8.87 -4.70 -17.09
CA VAL A 64 7.67 -5.41 -16.62
C VAL A 64 7.93 -6.92 -16.56
N TYR A 65 8.64 -7.46 -17.55
CA TYR A 65 9.03 -8.86 -17.60
C TYR A 65 9.94 -9.25 -16.42
N GLU A 66 10.99 -8.48 -16.16
CA GLU A 66 11.91 -8.72 -15.04
C GLU A 66 11.22 -8.57 -13.68
N ALA A 67 10.34 -7.59 -13.51
CA ALA A 67 9.52 -7.46 -12.30
C ALA A 67 8.63 -8.70 -12.06
N ARG A 68 8.01 -9.23 -13.12
CA ARG A 68 7.19 -10.46 -13.06
C ARG A 68 8.03 -11.69 -12.72
N LYS A 69 9.21 -11.81 -13.32
CA LYS A 69 10.15 -12.91 -13.08
C LYS A 69 10.66 -12.89 -11.64
N TRP A 70 11.05 -11.72 -11.13
CA TRP A 70 11.43 -11.52 -9.74
C TRP A 70 10.29 -11.94 -8.79
N ALA A 71 9.07 -11.46 -9.01
CA ALA A 71 7.94 -11.79 -8.13
C ALA A 71 7.67 -13.31 -8.06
N ARG A 72 7.80 -14.02 -9.19
CA ARG A 72 7.66 -15.47 -9.25
C ARG A 72 8.78 -16.24 -8.54
N SER A 73 9.97 -15.66 -8.45
CA SER A 73 11.11 -16.26 -7.73
C SER A 73 11.02 -16.18 -6.20
N LYS A 74 10.04 -15.43 -5.68
CA LYS A 74 9.80 -15.26 -4.23
C LYS A 74 8.74 -16.20 -3.66
N LYS A 75 8.24 -17.14 -4.46
CA LYS A 75 7.50 -18.32 -3.97
C LYS A 75 8.42 -19.24 -3.19
#